data_AF-A0A8I2YVL0-F1
#
_entry.id   AF-A0A8I2YVL0-F1
#
_cell.length_a   1.000
_cell.length_b   1.000
_cell.length_c   1.000
_cell.angle_alpha   90.00
_cell.angle_beta   90.00
_cell.angle_gamma   90.00
#
_symmetry.space_group_name_H-M   'P 1'
#
loop_
_entity.id
_entity.type
_entity.pdbx_description
1 polymer ?
#
loop_
_entity_poly.entity_id
_entity_poly.type
_entity_poly.pdbx_seq_one_letter_code
_entity_poly.pdbx_strand_id
1 'polypeptide(L)'
;MPSTESDVGIPFFSFVLKPGSSLHPSFLLAVDCAFALLFLVFAWSAYLTNGNIHFFILMTIEIALWASMKWFVQELRMLPVSSEEVAQRKDQ
;
A
#
# COMPACT_ATOMS: atom_id res chain seq x y z
N MET A 1 19.95 33.78 1.53
CA MET A 1 19.30 32.67 2.25
C MET A 1 18.03 32.31 1.50
N PRO A 2 17.94 31.16 0.82
CA PRO A 2 16.68 30.67 0.28
C PRO A 2 16.03 29.70 1.28
N SER A 3 14.78 29.97 1.60
CA SER A 3 13.87 29.07 2.32
C SER A 3 13.51 27.90 1.40
N THR A 4 14.12 26.73 1.63
CA THR A 4 13.70 25.47 1.01
C THR A 4 12.42 24.98 1.68
N GLU A 5 11.32 25.69 1.43
CA GLU A 5 9.98 25.24 1.76
C GLU A 5 9.53 24.21 0.71
N SER A 6 9.13 23.03 1.20
CA SER A 6 8.12 22.13 0.59
C SER A 6 8.35 21.49 -0.80
N ASP A 7 9.56 21.10 -1.18
CA ASP A 7 9.81 20.27 -2.40
C ASP A 7 9.88 18.75 -2.14
N VAL A 8 9.31 18.24 -1.04
CA VAL A 8 9.36 16.79 -0.73
C VAL A 8 8.07 16.05 -1.16
N GLY A 9 6.95 16.75 -1.32
CA GLY A 9 5.62 16.13 -1.55
C GLY A 9 5.24 15.88 -3.02
N ILE A 10 5.79 16.65 -3.95
CA ILE A 10 5.42 16.61 -5.38
C ILE A 10 5.88 15.35 -6.14
N PRO A 11 7.06 14.74 -5.89
CA PRO A 11 7.52 13.61 -6.70
C PRO A 11 6.77 12.30 -6.38
N PHE A 12 6.44 12.05 -5.11
CA PHE A 12 5.69 10.85 -4.70
C PHE A 12 4.23 10.91 -5.17
N PHE A 13 3.59 12.07 -5.07
CA PHE A 13 2.20 12.24 -5.52
C PHE A 13 2.09 12.14 -7.05
N SER A 14 3.06 12.70 -7.78
CA SER A 14 3.15 12.56 -9.24
C SER A 14 3.43 11.13 -9.68
N PHE A 15 4.23 10.39 -8.89
CA PHE A 15 4.48 8.97 -9.10
C PHE A 15 3.24 8.12 -8.80
N VAL A 16 2.50 8.38 -7.72
CA VAL A 16 1.24 7.71 -7.38
C VAL A 16 0.15 7.96 -8.43
N LEU A 17 0.06 9.17 -8.98
CA LEU A 17 -0.94 9.54 -9.98
C LEU A 17 -0.57 9.13 -11.41
N LYS A 18 0.67 8.67 -11.66
CA LYS A 18 1.07 8.18 -12.99
C LYS A 18 0.39 6.82 -13.24
N PRO A 19 -0.39 6.67 -14.33
CA PRO A 19 -1.09 5.41 -14.60
C PRO A 19 -0.07 4.27 -14.76
N GLY A 20 -0.28 3.16 -14.05
CA GLY A 20 0.63 2.00 -14.02
C GLY A 20 1.59 1.93 -12.82
N SER A 21 1.64 2.95 -11.96
CA SER A 21 2.53 2.99 -10.78
C SER A 21 2.13 2.03 -9.63
N SER A 22 0.90 1.51 -9.67
CA SER A 22 0.37 0.56 -8.69
C SER A 22 1.12 -0.79 -8.64
N LEU A 23 1.96 -1.08 -9.63
CA LEU A 23 2.78 -2.30 -9.71
C LEU A 23 4.22 -2.11 -9.19
N HIS A 24 4.62 -0.90 -8.79
CA HIS A 24 5.96 -0.66 -8.29
C HIS A 24 6.09 -1.10 -6.82
N PRO A 25 7.16 -1.84 -6.44
CA PRO A 25 7.37 -2.36 -5.08
C PRO A 25 7.37 -1.28 -3.99
N SER A 26 7.68 -0.03 -4.34
CA SER A 26 7.66 1.11 -3.42
C SER A 26 6.24 1.51 -2.99
N PHE A 27 5.23 1.38 -3.86
CA PHE A 27 3.84 1.68 -3.52
C PHE A 27 3.27 0.65 -2.56
N LEU A 28 3.59 -0.62 -2.79
CA LEU A 28 3.25 -1.74 -1.93
C LEU A 28 3.80 -1.55 -0.51
N LEU A 29 5.05 -1.11 -0.38
CA LEU A 29 5.67 -0.80 0.90
C LEU A 29 5.02 0.41 1.59
N ALA A 30 4.61 1.42 0.84
CA ALA A 30 3.89 2.58 1.40
C ALA A 30 2.51 2.18 1.96
N VAL A 31 1.77 1.34 1.24
CA VAL A 31 0.49 0.80 1.70
C VAL A 31 0.67 -0.07 2.94
N ASP A 32 1.65 -0.97 2.95
CA ASP A 32 1.96 -1.84 4.09
C ASP A 32 2.33 -1.00 5.33
N CYS A 33 3.13 0.05 5.14
CA CYS A 33 3.47 1.02 6.18
C CYS A 33 2.23 1.77 6.72
N ALA A 34 1.30 2.16 5.84
CA ALA A 34 0.07 2.82 6.24
C ALA A 34 -0.83 1.89 7.09
N PHE A 35 -0.98 0.62 6.70
CA PHE A 35 -1.69 -0.37 7.50
C PHE A 35 -0.99 -0.63 8.85
N ALA A 36 0.34 -0.75 8.86
CA ALA A 36 1.10 -0.92 10.10
C ALA A 36 0.95 0.27 11.06
N LEU A 37 0.94 1.51 10.54
CA LEU A 37 0.66 2.70 11.35
C LEU A 37 -0.77 2.71 11.89
N LEU A 38 -1.75 2.32 11.07
CA LEU A 38 -3.15 2.22 11.49
C LEU A 38 -3.31 1.17 12.60
N PHE A 39 -2.67 0.01 12.46
CA PHE A 39 -2.62 -1.03 13.49
C PHE A 39 -2.01 -0.50 14.79
N LEU A 40 -0.90 0.25 14.71
CA LEU A 40 -0.25 0.87 15.87
C LEU A 40 -1.21 1.84 16.58
N VAL A 41 -1.94 2.67 15.82
CA VAL A 41 -2.94 3.59 16.37
C VAL A 41 -4.09 2.83 17.06
N PHE A 42 -4.55 1.73 16.49
CA PHE A 42 -5.55 0.88 17.13
C PHE A 42 -5.03 0.17 18.38
N ALA A 43 -3.79 -0.34 18.36
CA ALA A 43 -3.14 -0.94 19.52
C ALA A 43 -2.98 0.08 20.66
N TRP A 44 -2.56 1.31 20.33
CA TRP A 44 -2.44 2.41 21.28
C TRP A 44 -3.79 2.80 21.88
N SER A 45 -4.83 2.90 21.04
CA SER A 45 -6.18 3.24 21.49
C SER A 45 -6.82 2.12 22.33
N ALA A 46 -6.55 0.85 21.99
CA ALA A 46 -6.97 -0.31 22.78
C ALA A 46 -6.34 -0.32 24.18
N TYR A 47 -5.06 0.07 24.28
CA TYR A 47 -4.37 0.23 25.55
C TYR A 47 -4.99 1.34 26.41
N LEU A 48 -5.25 2.51 25.84
CA LEU A 48 -5.84 3.65 26.56
C LEU A 48 -7.28 3.38 27.05
N THR A 49 -8.04 2.55 26.33
CA THR A 49 -9.47 2.36 26.61
C THR A 49 -9.77 1.14 27.51
N ASN A 50 -8.76 0.52 28.14
CA ASN A 50 -8.94 -0.65 29.02
C ASN A 50 -9.72 -1.81 28.35
N GLY A 51 -9.44 -2.12 27.07
CA GLY A 51 -9.94 -3.34 26.44
C GLY A 51 -11.43 -3.37 26.09
N ASN A 52 -11.99 -2.27 25.59
CA ASN A 52 -13.33 -2.27 25.02
C ASN A 52 -13.39 -3.15 23.74
N ILE A 53 -14.35 -4.07 23.66
CA ILE A 53 -14.54 -5.02 22.55
C ILE A 53 -14.63 -4.36 21.17
N HIS A 54 -15.02 -3.08 21.12
CA HIS A 54 -15.02 -2.28 19.90
C HIS A 54 -13.65 -2.27 19.20
N PHE A 55 -12.55 -2.18 19.97
CA PHE A 55 -11.19 -2.16 19.39
C PHE A 55 -10.75 -3.52 18.85
N PHE A 56 -11.21 -4.62 19.44
CA PHE A 56 -10.98 -5.97 18.90
C PHE A 56 -11.64 -6.15 17.54
N ILE A 57 -12.86 -5.63 17.38
CA ILE A 57 -13.57 -5.66 16.10
C ILE A 57 -12.77 -4.85 15.09
N LEU A 58 -12.44 -3.59 15.38
CA LEU A 58 -11.67 -2.71 14.49
C LEU A 58 -10.34 -3.33 14.03
N MET A 59 -9.61 -3.97 14.96
CA MET A 59 -8.37 -4.67 14.66
C MET A 59 -8.58 -5.89 13.75
N THR A 60 -9.69 -6.62 13.91
CA THR A 60 -10.01 -7.75 13.02
C THR A 60 -10.34 -7.28 11.61
N ILE A 61 -11.11 -6.19 11.46
CA ILE A 61 -11.44 -5.65 10.13
C ILE A 61 -10.20 -5.10 9.43
N GLU A 62 -9.27 -4.50 10.18
CA GLU A 62 -7.99 -4.01 9.66
C GLU A 62 -7.12 -5.16 9.12
N ILE A 63 -6.94 -6.26 9.87
CA ILE A 63 -6.23 -7.45 9.39
C ILE A 63 -6.92 -8.05 8.15
N ALA A 64 -8.26 -8.10 8.15
CA ALA A 64 -9.02 -8.59 7.00
C ALA A 64 -8.81 -7.70 5.75
N LEU A 65 -8.78 -6.38 5.92
CA LEU A 65 -8.46 -5.44 4.86
C LEU A 65 -7.02 -5.64 4.35
N TRP A 66 -6.05 -5.77 5.25
CA TRP A 66 -4.65 -5.95 4.89
C TRP A 66 -4.44 -7.26 4.13
N ALA A 67 -5.09 -8.34 4.56
CA ALA A 67 -5.11 -9.62 3.84
C ALA A 67 -5.73 -9.48 2.44
N SER A 68 -6.86 -8.77 2.32
CA SER A 68 -7.51 -8.52 1.03
C SER A 68 -6.61 -7.72 0.08
N MET A 69 -5.85 -6.76 0.60
CA MET A 69 -4.88 -5.98 -0.18
C MET A 69 -3.73 -6.87 -0.67
N LYS A 70 -3.16 -7.71 0.21
CA LYS A 70 -2.07 -8.63 -0.16
C LYS A 70 -2.51 -9.66 -1.20
N TRP A 71 -3.72 -10.19 -1.06
CA TRP A 71 -4.31 -11.10 -2.04
C TRP A 71 -4.53 -10.39 -3.38
N PHE A 72 -5.09 -9.19 -3.38
CA PHE A 72 -5.30 -8.39 -4.59
C PHE A 72 -4.00 -8.10 -5.34
N VAL A 73 -2.93 -7.77 -4.62
CA VAL A 73 -1.59 -7.57 -5.21
C VAL A 73 -1.05 -8.84 -5.83
N GLN A 74 -1.18 -9.96 -5.13
CA GLN A 74 -0.72 -11.25 -5.65
C GLN A 74 -1.48 -11.63 -6.93
N GLU A 75 -2.78 -11.37 -6.96
CA GLU A 75 -3.62 -11.57 -8.14
C GLU A 75 -3.17 -10.68 -9.31
N LEU A 76 -2.89 -9.39 -9.06
CA LEU A 76 -2.35 -8.47 -10.06
C LEU A 76 -0.99 -8.92 -10.62
N ARG A 77 -0.13 -9.53 -9.80
CA ARG A 77 1.15 -10.11 -10.26
C ARG A 77 0.98 -11.38 -11.08
N MET A 78 -0.14 -12.07 -10.90
CA MET A 78 -0.47 -13.30 -11.63
C MET A 78 -1.15 -13.02 -12.98
N LEU A 79 -1.76 -11.84 -13.13
CA LEU A 79 -2.17 -11.34 -14.44
C LEU A 79 -0.93 -11.10 -15.33
N PRO A 80 -0.97 -11.49 -16.61
CA PRO A 80 0.20 -11.51 -17.48
C PRO A 80 0.61 -10.11 -17.95
N VAL A 81 1.20 -9.30 -17.06
CA VAL A 81 2.01 -8.12 -17.43
C VAL A 81 3.47 -8.54 -17.72
N SER A 82 3.75 -9.84 -17.83
CA SER A 82 5.01 -10.38 -18.37
C SER A 82 4.88 -10.86 -19.82
N SER A 83 3.68 -10.82 -20.41
CA SER A 83 3.44 -11.39 -21.75
C SER A 83 3.70 -10.44 -22.91
N GLU A 84 3.98 -9.16 -22.69
CA GLU A 84 4.42 -8.25 -23.77
C GLU A 84 5.84 -8.57 -24.25
N GLU A 85 6.69 -9.21 -23.43
CA GLU A 85 8.04 -9.62 -23.85
C GLU A 85 8.04 -10.91 -24.71
N VAL A 86 7.00 -11.75 -24.60
CA VAL A 86 6.90 -13.01 -25.37
C VAL A 86 6.26 -12.80 -26.76
N ALA A 87 5.51 -11.71 -26.96
CA ALA A 87 4.94 -11.36 -28.26
C ALA A 87 5.97 -10.67 -29.19
N GLN A 88 6.98 -9.98 -28.65
CA GLN A 88 8.03 -9.34 -29.46
C GLN A 88 9.15 -10.30 -29.92
N ARG A 89 9.25 -11.51 -29.33
CA ARG A 89 10.28 -12.51 -29.69
C ARG A 89 9.85 -13.54 -30.75
N LYS A 90 8.61 -13.47 -31.26
CA LYS A 90 8.11 -14.38 -32.31
C LYS A 90 8.07 -13.79 -33.71
N ASP A 91 8.33 -12.49 -33.86
CA ASP A 91 8.40 -11.79 -35.15
C ASP A 91 9.81 -11.26 -35.50
N GLN A 92 10.86 -11.70 -34.77
CA GLN A 92 12.26 -11.48 -35.13
C GLN A 92 13.03 -12.80 -35.29
#